data_AF-A0A7Z8LBQ0-F1
#
_entry.id   AF-A0A7Z8LBQ0-F1
#
_cell.length_a   1.000
_cell.length_b   1.000
_cell.length_c   1.000
_cell.angle_alpha   90.00
_cell.angle_beta   90.00
_cell.angle_gamma   90.00
#
_symmetry.space_group_name_H-M   'P 1'
#
loop_
_entity.id
_entity.type
_entity.pdbx_description
1 polymer ?
#
loop_
_entity_poly.entity_id
_entity_poly.type
_entity_poly.pdbx_seq_one_letter_code
_entity_poly.pdbx_strand_id
1 'polypeptide(L)'
;METMAITNLSILNQFLLSMLVLIPMVLVARTVVAGTRYSPILIIVIFGLAMGYILTSSGVSLPGLPDFALVDLVARSTIVALIVTFFVGGQELRKIFSGLNMEADATVTPCAEEVVLGTGRTHLIFILRAFFLLVGIEAMSRHLLGNSVGSLAVFYPLIAYLGLVVAVILIDHRAVIQDKRRYFRKGVIEIVALIGVLALSWHIAQWIQDLIALPQIFFAMIISAAAGAYAWRWRAGPTVRALLFAGIPVVLAANFMIGGSRIGDAFAIEGMNSVLAYGFFGQMFWMFGGIALLMFIGRTDQARNLAPGMAGALSHSGLTGACTAGDMGQTAAQRAPIMINIPFFGHIFVFSILAMSATAGMLQIWPVAILLSVGLALTWWALRAMSRSGGNDAAEVRALMAFSFGWQIAAVFGGFLLLHLAGMPLDFAAMAVSSALSHFGLFAATQGGMFGDEAALLIPFIFSMPFLVHPLVFFMFGQSMERDGAMPRRAAYAIALIGLLGVTYALFM
;
A
#
# COMPACT_ATOMS: atom_id res chain seq x y z
N MET A 1 41.43 5.83 10.32
CA MET A 1 41.42 6.06 8.85
C MET A 1 40.96 4.80 8.13
N GLU A 2 41.51 3.63 8.45
CA GLU A 2 41.10 2.31 7.93
C GLU A 2 39.63 1.95 8.24
N THR A 3 39.18 2.17 9.48
CA THR A 3 37.77 2.00 9.88
C THR A 3 36.80 2.90 9.13
N MET A 4 37.22 4.12 8.74
CA MET A 4 36.38 5.05 7.98
C MET A 4 36.27 4.65 6.50
N ALA A 5 37.36 4.11 5.92
CA ALA A 5 37.37 3.59 4.56
C ALA A 5 36.49 2.34 4.41
N ILE A 6 36.50 1.44 5.41
CA ILE A 6 35.63 0.26 5.46
C ILE A 6 34.15 0.67 5.55
N THR A 7 33.81 1.66 6.37
CA THR A 7 32.44 2.20 6.46
C THR A 7 31.98 2.87 5.17
N ASN A 8 32.88 3.57 4.45
CA ASN A 8 32.55 4.25 3.19
C ASN A 8 32.33 3.25 2.03
N LEU A 9 33.14 2.19 1.94
CA LEU A 9 32.95 1.08 0.98
C LEU A 9 31.65 0.30 1.24
N SER A 10 31.23 0.21 2.51
CA SER A 10 30.00 -0.46 2.91
C SER A 10 28.75 0.15 2.28
N ILE A 11 28.65 1.47 2.11
CA ILE A 11 27.43 2.12 1.58
C ILE A 11 27.23 1.83 0.10
N LEU A 12 28.28 1.92 -0.71
CA LEU A 12 28.16 1.63 -2.15
C LEU A 12 27.78 0.16 -2.35
N ASN A 13 28.36 -0.74 -1.55
CA ASN A 13 28.00 -2.15 -1.54
C ASN A 13 26.53 -2.35 -1.12
N GLN A 14 26.07 -1.71 -0.05
CA GLN A 14 24.66 -1.76 0.36
C GLN A 14 23.73 -1.21 -0.71
N PHE A 15 24.13 -0.15 -1.41
CA PHE A 15 23.34 0.47 -2.45
C PHE A 15 23.19 -0.43 -3.67
N LEU A 16 24.32 -0.95 -4.17
CA LEU A 16 24.34 -1.91 -5.26
C LEU A 16 23.59 -3.18 -4.90
N LEU A 17 23.80 -3.71 -3.69
CA LEU A 17 23.16 -4.94 -3.26
C LEU A 17 21.64 -4.75 -3.14
N SER A 18 21.16 -3.64 -2.54
CA SER A 18 19.73 -3.35 -2.46
C SER A 18 19.10 -3.21 -3.86
N MET A 19 19.81 -2.57 -4.79
CA MET A 19 19.39 -2.45 -6.17
C MET A 19 19.33 -3.82 -6.88
N LEU A 20 20.38 -4.64 -6.73
CA LEU A 20 20.52 -5.97 -7.33
C LEU A 20 19.59 -7.02 -6.71
N VAL A 21 18.96 -6.71 -5.59
CA VAL A 21 18.01 -7.61 -4.94
C VAL A 21 16.57 -7.17 -5.24
N LEU A 22 16.22 -5.91 -5.00
CA LEU A 22 14.84 -5.43 -5.11
C LEU A 22 14.38 -5.29 -6.56
N ILE A 23 15.22 -4.80 -7.46
CA ILE A 23 14.84 -4.62 -8.87
C ILE A 23 14.64 -5.98 -9.55
N PRO A 24 15.59 -6.94 -9.47
CA PRO A 24 15.37 -8.26 -10.04
C PRO A 24 14.18 -8.99 -9.45
N MET A 25 13.87 -8.82 -8.16
CA MET A 25 12.64 -9.40 -7.58
C MET A 25 11.38 -8.94 -8.32
N VAL A 26 11.26 -7.64 -8.59
CA VAL A 26 10.11 -7.10 -9.34
C VAL A 26 10.12 -7.59 -10.81
N LEU A 27 11.30 -7.67 -11.44
CA LEU A 27 11.41 -8.14 -12.83
C LEU A 27 11.11 -9.63 -12.99
N VAL A 28 11.61 -10.47 -12.08
CA VAL A 28 11.31 -11.91 -12.03
C VAL A 28 9.82 -12.11 -11.81
N ALA A 29 9.22 -11.36 -10.89
CA ALA A 29 7.79 -11.43 -10.65
C ALA A 29 6.96 -11.14 -11.90
N ARG A 30 7.36 -10.13 -12.69
CA ARG A 30 6.73 -9.81 -13.97
C ARG A 30 7.00 -10.87 -15.05
N THR A 31 8.19 -11.47 -15.04
CA THR A 31 8.57 -12.56 -15.95
C THR A 31 7.73 -13.80 -15.72
N VAL A 32 7.53 -14.20 -14.46
CA VAL A 32 6.77 -15.40 -14.09
C VAL A 32 5.31 -15.31 -14.52
N VAL A 33 4.71 -14.12 -14.44
CA VAL A 33 3.31 -13.90 -14.82
C VAL A 33 3.15 -13.41 -16.27
N ALA A 34 4.24 -13.33 -17.03
CA ALA A 34 4.21 -12.87 -18.42
C ALA A 34 3.26 -13.72 -19.27
N GLY A 35 2.41 -13.07 -20.07
CA GLY A 35 1.41 -13.76 -20.89
C GLY A 35 0.22 -14.34 -20.10
N THR A 36 0.18 -14.16 -18.79
CA THR A 36 -0.95 -14.58 -17.93
C THR A 36 -1.81 -13.39 -17.50
N ARG A 37 -2.94 -13.65 -16.86
CA ARG A 37 -3.79 -12.64 -16.22
C ARG A 37 -3.49 -12.46 -14.72
N TYR A 38 -2.41 -13.03 -14.21
CA TYR A 38 -2.04 -12.94 -12.79
C TYR A 38 -1.23 -11.68 -12.49
N SER A 39 -1.41 -11.12 -11.29
CA SER A 39 -0.64 -9.95 -10.84
C SER A 39 0.79 -10.33 -10.44
N PRO A 40 1.82 -9.55 -10.84
CA PRO A 40 3.20 -9.75 -10.37
C PRO A 40 3.35 -9.66 -8.84
N ILE A 41 2.46 -8.95 -8.14
CA ILE A 41 2.54 -8.76 -6.69
C ILE A 41 2.52 -10.11 -5.96
N LEU A 42 1.79 -11.09 -6.49
CA LEU A 42 1.80 -12.47 -5.98
C LEU A 42 3.22 -13.03 -5.86
N ILE A 43 4.01 -12.89 -6.92
CA ILE A 43 5.37 -13.44 -6.96
C ILE A 43 6.33 -12.62 -6.10
N ILE A 44 6.15 -11.29 -6.04
CA ILE A 44 6.95 -10.40 -5.18
C ILE A 44 6.86 -10.83 -3.72
N VAL A 45 5.67 -11.21 -3.24
CA VAL A 45 5.46 -11.73 -1.89
C VAL A 45 6.30 -12.96 -1.64
N ILE A 46 6.08 -14.00 -2.44
CA ILE A 46 6.65 -15.33 -2.23
C ILE A 46 8.17 -15.21 -2.25
N PHE A 47 8.70 -14.50 -3.24
CA PHE A 47 10.13 -14.31 -3.40
C PHE A 47 10.73 -13.43 -2.29
N GLY A 48 10.04 -12.35 -1.89
CA GLY A 48 10.47 -11.46 -0.82
C GLY A 48 10.57 -12.18 0.52
N LEU A 49 9.49 -12.87 0.93
CA LEU A 49 9.45 -13.64 2.16
C LEU A 49 10.52 -14.75 2.18
N ALA A 50 10.61 -15.52 1.11
CA ALA A 50 11.61 -16.59 0.99
C ALA A 50 13.04 -16.04 1.06
N MET A 51 13.32 -14.94 0.35
CA MET A 51 14.65 -14.32 0.37
C MET A 51 15.03 -13.84 1.76
N GLY A 52 14.14 -13.14 2.46
CA GLY A 52 14.37 -12.71 3.84
C GLY A 52 14.66 -13.87 4.79
N TYR A 53 13.88 -14.95 4.67
CA TYR A 53 14.08 -16.16 5.47
C TYR A 53 15.40 -16.85 5.14
N ILE A 54 15.77 -16.96 3.86
CA ILE A 54 17.03 -17.58 3.44
C ILE A 54 18.22 -16.79 3.99
N LEU A 55 18.20 -15.46 3.92
CA LEU A 55 19.30 -14.62 4.42
C LEU A 55 19.56 -14.82 5.92
N THR A 56 18.52 -15.06 6.71
CA THR A 56 18.65 -15.28 8.15
C THR A 56 18.98 -16.73 8.50
N SER A 57 18.26 -17.69 7.91
CA SER A 57 18.50 -19.13 8.13
C SER A 57 19.87 -19.61 7.66
N SER A 58 20.47 -18.95 6.66
CA SER A 58 21.84 -19.23 6.21
C SER A 58 22.93 -18.51 7.01
N GLY A 59 22.56 -17.66 7.97
CA GLY A 59 23.51 -16.87 8.77
C GLY A 59 24.14 -15.69 8.02
N VAL A 60 23.60 -15.30 6.85
CA VAL A 60 24.07 -14.13 6.08
C VAL A 60 23.71 -12.81 6.76
N SER A 61 22.61 -12.76 7.50
CA SER A 61 22.19 -11.57 8.28
C SER A 61 21.37 -11.95 9.50
N LEU A 62 21.15 -10.97 10.38
CA LEU A 62 20.27 -11.09 11.54
C LEU A 62 18.80 -10.78 11.18
N PRO A 63 17.83 -11.24 12.01
CA PRO A 63 16.43 -10.87 11.85
C PRO A 63 16.22 -9.35 11.79
N GLY A 64 15.39 -8.91 10.85
CA GLY A 64 15.20 -7.50 10.51
C GLY A 64 16.21 -6.93 9.51
N LEU A 65 17.18 -7.73 9.06
CA LEU A 65 18.20 -7.40 8.08
C LEU A 65 18.93 -6.06 8.35
N PRO A 66 19.50 -5.87 9.56
CA PRO A 66 20.22 -4.63 9.89
C PRO A 66 21.40 -4.36 8.96
N ASP A 67 22.00 -5.41 8.38
CA ASP A 67 23.10 -5.32 7.41
C ASP A 67 22.65 -4.78 6.04
N PHE A 68 21.33 -4.79 5.78
CA PHE A 68 20.69 -4.34 4.55
C PHE A 68 19.93 -3.03 4.79
N ALA A 69 20.58 -2.05 5.45
CA ALA A 69 19.93 -0.82 5.90
C ALA A 69 19.22 -0.01 4.79
N LEU A 70 19.67 -0.12 3.53
CA LEU A 70 18.99 0.52 2.39
C LEU A 70 17.70 -0.19 1.98
N VAL A 71 17.57 -1.50 2.23
CA VAL A 71 16.29 -2.21 2.09
C VAL A 71 15.30 -1.70 3.13
N ASP A 72 15.72 -1.50 4.39
CA ASP A 72 14.90 -0.85 5.44
C ASP A 72 14.49 0.58 5.06
N LEU A 73 15.40 1.35 4.48
CA LEU A 73 15.07 2.69 3.98
C LEU A 73 13.96 2.64 2.91
N VAL A 74 14.04 1.71 1.95
CA VAL A 74 12.98 1.53 0.94
C VAL A 74 11.68 1.05 1.58
N ALA A 75 11.73 0.11 2.53
CA ALA A 75 10.54 -0.40 3.22
C ALA A 75 9.76 0.71 3.96
N ARG A 76 10.48 1.71 4.50
CA ARG A 76 9.92 2.88 5.18
C ARG A 76 9.45 4.00 4.25
N SER A 77 9.78 3.93 2.95
CA SER A 77 9.35 4.92 1.94
C SER A 77 7.90 4.73 1.46
N THR A 78 7.08 3.94 2.17
CA THR A 78 5.67 3.68 1.84
C THR A 78 4.86 4.97 1.67
N ILE A 79 5.09 5.97 2.53
CA ILE A 79 4.41 7.27 2.47
C ILE A 79 4.68 7.96 1.12
N VAL A 80 5.89 7.84 0.56
CA VAL A 80 6.26 8.44 -0.74
C VAL A 80 5.38 7.89 -1.86
N ALA A 81 5.22 6.56 -1.94
CA ALA A 81 4.39 5.91 -2.95
C ALA A 81 2.90 6.26 -2.78
N LEU A 82 2.43 6.36 -1.53
CA LEU A 82 1.05 6.71 -1.24
C LEU A 82 0.72 8.16 -1.59
N ILE A 83 1.60 9.13 -1.32
CA ILE A 83 1.37 10.54 -1.70
C ILE A 83 0.98 10.63 -3.17
N VAL A 84 1.68 9.93 -4.08
CA VAL A 84 1.37 9.95 -5.51
C VAL A 84 -0.02 9.37 -5.82
N THR A 85 -0.38 8.27 -5.17
CA THR A 85 -1.69 7.62 -5.33
C THR A 85 -2.83 8.53 -4.84
N PHE A 86 -2.64 9.19 -3.70
CA PHE A 86 -3.59 10.17 -3.15
C PHE A 86 -3.69 11.43 -4.02
N PHE A 87 -2.59 11.90 -4.58
CA PHE A 87 -2.61 13.03 -5.50
C PHE A 87 -3.50 12.73 -6.70
N VAL A 88 -3.29 11.59 -7.37
CA VAL A 88 -4.10 11.20 -8.53
C VAL A 88 -5.56 10.98 -8.14
N GLY A 89 -5.84 10.30 -7.03
CA GLY A 89 -7.22 10.11 -6.62
C GLY A 89 -7.91 11.42 -6.23
N GLY A 90 -7.20 12.40 -5.66
CA GLY A 90 -7.71 13.76 -5.49
C GLY A 90 -8.10 14.43 -6.81
N GLN A 91 -7.29 14.26 -7.87
CA GLN A 91 -7.63 14.72 -9.21
C GLN A 91 -8.92 14.05 -9.73
N GLU A 92 -9.03 12.73 -9.58
CA GLU A 92 -10.22 11.98 -10.02
C GLU A 92 -11.48 12.36 -9.25
N LEU A 93 -11.37 12.58 -7.94
CA LEU A 93 -12.49 13.05 -7.11
C LEU A 93 -13.00 14.41 -7.59
N ARG A 94 -12.09 15.35 -7.87
CA ARG A 94 -12.48 16.65 -8.41
C ARG A 94 -13.25 16.52 -9.72
N LYS A 95 -12.81 15.63 -10.61
CA LYS A 95 -13.48 15.38 -11.89
C LYS A 95 -14.90 14.86 -11.69
N ILE A 96 -15.07 13.86 -10.83
CA ILE A 96 -16.38 13.27 -10.52
C ILE A 96 -17.33 14.31 -9.93
N PHE A 97 -16.91 15.01 -8.88
CA PHE A 97 -17.78 15.98 -8.20
C PHE A 97 -18.07 17.24 -9.02
N SER A 98 -17.23 17.57 -10.00
CA SER A 98 -17.42 18.72 -10.87
C SER A 98 -18.03 18.38 -12.23
N GLY A 99 -18.31 17.10 -12.52
CA GLY A 99 -18.80 16.65 -13.83
C GLY A 99 -17.85 16.94 -15.00
N LEU A 100 -16.54 17.01 -14.75
CA LEU A 100 -15.54 17.39 -15.75
C LEU A 100 -15.02 16.15 -16.48
N ASN A 101 -15.19 16.10 -17.79
CA ASN A 101 -14.51 15.12 -18.64
C ASN A 101 -13.15 15.67 -19.09
N MET A 102 -12.08 14.94 -18.80
CA MET A 102 -10.74 15.26 -19.33
C MET A 102 -10.36 14.25 -20.40
N GLU A 103 -9.79 14.75 -21.49
CA GLU A 103 -9.17 13.91 -22.51
C GLU A 103 -8.06 13.06 -21.91
N ALA A 104 -7.92 11.84 -22.40
CA ALA A 104 -6.83 10.95 -22.05
C ALA A 104 -5.47 11.64 -22.25
N ASP A 105 -4.54 11.41 -21.32
CA ASP A 105 -3.23 12.06 -21.38
C ASP A 105 -2.38 11.51 -22.54
N ALA A 106 -2.49 12.15 -23.70
CA ALA A 106 -1.70 11.86 -24.90
C ALA A 106 -0.27 12.45 -24.88
N THR A 107 0.17 13.07 -23.77
CA THR A 107 1.50 13.73 -23.73
C THR A 107 2.66 12.75 -23.80
N VAL A 108 2.45 11.52 -23.34
CA VAL A 108 3.44 10.45 -23.34
C VAL A 108 2.79 9.12 -23.70
N THR A 109 3.30 8.47 -24.75
CA THR A 109 2.95 7.09 -25.08
C THR A 109 4.12 6.18 -24.71
N PRO A 110 3.93 5.22 -23.78
CA PRO A 110 4.97 4.27 -23.40
C PRO A 110 5.43 3.42 -24.59
N CYS A 111 6.73 3.09 -24.61
CA CYS A 111 7.29 2.10 -25.51
C CYS A 111 6.94 0.69 -25.00
N ALA A 112 6.16 -0.03 -25.81
CA ALA A 112 5.71 -1.39 -25.51
C ALA A 112 6.71 -2.48 -25.94
N GLU A 113 7.84 -2.11 -26.57
CA GLU A 113 8.91 -3.05 -26.93
C GLU A 113 9.38 -3.81 -25.69
N GLU A 114 9.32 -5.13 -25.73
CA GLU A 114 9.66 -5.99 -24.62
C GLU A 114 11.18 -6.11 -24.48
N VAL A 115 11.71 -5.77 -23.30
CA VAL A 115 13.17 -5.83 -23.01
C VAL A 115 13.49 -7.00 -22.08
N VAL A 116 12.57 -7.32 -21.20
CA VAL A 116 12.56 -8.51 -20.34
C VAL A 116 11.18 -9.13 -20.50
N LEU A 117 11.08 -10.45 -20.53
CA LEU A 117 9.80 -11.15 -20.65
C LEU A 117 8.78 -10.61 -19.61
N GLY A 118 7.58 -10.26 -20.07
CA GLY A 118 6.52 -9.59 -19.30
C GLY A 118 6.73 -8.08 -19.03
N THR A 119 7.81 -7.48 -19.52
CA THR A 119 8.20 -6.10 -19.17
C THR A 119 8.66 -5.30 -20.40
N GLY A 120 7.76 -4.41 -20.83
CA GLY A 120 8.05 -3.39 -21.83
C GLY A 120 9.15 -2.42 -21.38
N ARG A 121 9.81 -1.78 -22.34
CA ARG A 121 10.95 -0.89 -22.13
C ARG A 121 10.66 0.25 -21.17
N THR A 122 9.55 0.97 -21.38
CA THR A 122 9.19 2.08 -20.48
C THR A 122 8.87 1.58 -19.07
N HIS A 123 8.29 0.38 -18.94
CA HIS A 123 8.02 -0.24 -17.64
C HIS A 123 9.31 -0.60 -16.90
N LEU A 124 10.33 -1.12 -17.59
CA LEU A 124 11.65 -1.34 -17.00
C LEU A 124 12.23 -0.03 -16.46
N ILE A 125 12.18 1.06 -17.25
CA ILE A 125 12.64 2.37 -16.81
C ILE A 125 11.83 2.88 -15.61
N PHE A 126 10.52 2.65 -15.56
CA PHE A 126 9.69 3.00 -14.39
C PHE A 126 10.09 2.21 -13.14
N ILE A 127 10.39 0.92 -13.25
CA ILE A 127 10.85 0.10 -12.11
C ILE A 127 12.19 0.60 -11.58
N LEU A 128 13.16 0.80 -12.48
CA LEU A 128 14.47 1.35 -12.12
C LEU A 128 14.30 2.71 -11.44
N ARG A 129 13.58 3.63 -12.09
CA ARG A 129 13.36 4.99 -11.61
C ARG A 129 12.62 5.01 -10.28
N ALA A 130 11.62 4.15 -10.06
CA ALA A 130 10.89 4.08 -8.81
C ALA A 130 11.80 3.73 -7.63
N PHE A 131 12.71 2.76 -7.77
CA PHE A 131 13.70 2.45 -6.74
C PHE A 131 14.54 3.67 -6.36
N PHE A 132 15.13 4.36 -7.35
CA PHE A 132 15.95 5.54 -7.11
C PHE A 132 15.16 6.72 -6.52
N LEU A 133 13.90 6.91 -6.94
CA LEU A 133 13.01 7.91 -6.38
C LEU A 133 12.68 7.64 -4.91
N LEU A 134 12.32 6.40 -4.57
CA LEU A 134 11.97 6.01 -3.20
C LEU A 134 13.15 6.21 -2.24
N VAL A 135 14.33 5.70 -2.60
CA VAL A 135 15.57 5.87 -1.84
C VAL A 135 15.95 7.35 -1.72
N GLY A 136 15.95 8.07 -2.85
CA GLY A 136 16.39 9.46 -2.91
C GLY A 136 15.49 10.43 -2.15
N ILE A 137 14.16 10.29 -2.30
CA ILE A 137 13.17 11.14 -1.63
C ILE A 137 13.17 10.86 -0.12
N GLU A 138 13.20 9.59 0.29
CA GLU A 138 13.22 9.22 1.71
C GLU A 138 14.49 9.72 2.40
N ALA A 139 15.67 9.49 1.80
CA ALA A 139 16.95 9.97 2.34
C ALA A 139 17.00 11.50 2.45
N MET A 140 16.53 12.20 1.41
CA MET A 140 16.46 13.67 1.42
C MET A 140 15.52 14.16 2.51
N SER A 141 14.33 13.57 2.63
CA SER A 141 13.33 13.97 3.62
C SER A 141 13.86 13.79 5.04
N ARG A 142 14.52 12.67 5.35
CA ARG A 142 15.15 12.45 6.66
C ARG A 142 16.28 13.43 6.95
N HIS A 143 17.11 13.71 5.96
CA HIS A 143 18.19 14.67 6.11
C HIS A 143 17.66 16.07 6.41
N LEU A 144 16.66 16.55 5.66
CA LEU A 144 16.06 17.88 5.86
C LEU A 144 15.34 18.02 7.19
N LEU A 145 14.70 16.94 7.66
CA LEU A 145 13.91 16.94 8.90
C LEU A 145 14.74 16.60 10.15
N GLY A 146 16.02 16.26 10.00
CA GLY A 146 16.88 15.86 11.13
C GLY A 146 16.56 14.47 11.70
N ASN A 147 15.72 13.67 11.03
CA ASN A 147 15.30 12.33 11.46
C ASN A 147 16.37 11.27 11.12
N SER A 148 17.52 11.42 11.77
CA SER A 148 18.70 10.58 11.59
C SER A 148 18.54 9.25 12.34
N VAL A 149 18.18 8.19 11.62
CA VAL A 149 18.07 6.83 12.19
C VAL A 149 19.19 5.94 11.65
N GLY A 150 19.89 5.26 12.56
CA GLY A 150 20.84 4.19 12.24
C GLY A 150 22.17 4.65 11.62
N SER A 151 22.93 3.67 11.15
CA SER A 151 24.28 3.84 10.57
C SER A 151 24.31 4.62 9.25
N LEU A 152 23.15 4.76 8.58
CA LEU A 152 23.03 5.46 7.30
C LEU A 152 22.90 6.99 7.43
N ALA A 153 22.64 7.51 8.64
CA ALA A 153 22.31 8.92 8.83
C ALA A 153 23.35 9.90 8.24
N VAL A 154 24.63 9.60 8.44
CA VAL A 154 25.75 10.41 7.93
C VAL A 154 25.79 10.43 6.39
N PHE A 155 25.23 9.40 5.75
CA PHE A 155 25.29 9.20 4.30
C PHE A 155 24.00 9.60 3.59
N TYR A 156 22.95 10.04 4.29
CA TYR A 156 21.71 10.48 3.67
C TYR A 156 21.89 11.55 2.58
N PRO A 157 22.76 12.57 2.72
CA PRO A 157 23.01 13.52 1.62
C PRO A 157 23.53 12.85 0.34
N LEU A 158 24.44 11.89 0.49
CA LEU A 158 25.01 11.15 -0.64
C LEU A 158 23.99 10.20 -1.27
N ILE A 159 23.25 9.46 -0.44
CA ILE A 159 22.18 8.56 -0.89
C ILE A 159 21.08 9.35 -1.63
N ALA A 160 20.68 10.50 -1.08
CA ALA A 160 19.73 11.41 -1.70
C ALA A 160 20.23 11.92 -3.04
N TYR A 161 21.49 12.37 -3.12
CA TYR A 161 22.12 12.80 -4.37
C TYR A 161 22.09 11.69 -5.43
N LEU A 162 22.58 10.50 -5.10
CA LEU A 162 22.62 9.36 -6.02
C LEU A 162 21.22 8.96 -6.48
N GLY A 163 20.28 8.81 -5.55
CA GLY A 163 18.89 8.48 -5.84
C GLY A 163 18.23 9.50 -6.76
N LEU A 164 18.28 10.78 -6.41
CA LEU A 164 17.56 11.82 -7.15
C LEU A 164 18.20 12.12 -8.51
N VAL A 165 19.54 12.15 -8.61
CA VAL A 165 20.22 12.41 -9.90
C VAL A 165 19.94 11.30 -10.89
N VAL A 166 20.07 10.04 -10.48
CA VAL A 166 19.79 8.90 -11.36
C VAL A 166 18.30 8.88 -11.73
N ALA A 167 17.39 9.11 -10.79
CA ALA A 167 15.96 9.20 -11.07
C ALA A 167 15.62 10.30 -12.09
N VAL A 168 16.29 11.46 -12.03
CA VAL A 168 16.07 12.57 -12.96
C VAL A 168 16.55 12.21 -14.38
N ILE A 169 17.68 11.52 -14.51
CA ILE A 169 18.26 11.11 -15.79
C ILE A 169 17.49 9.94 -16.42
N LEU A 170 16.95 9.02 -15.61
CA LEU A 170 16.21 7.84 -16.08
C LEU A 170 14.86 8.23 -16.70
N ILE A 171 14.88 8.58 -17.98
CA ILE A 171 13.72 8.80 -18.84
C ILE A 171 13.87 7.91 -20.07
N ASP A 172 12.82 7.17 -20.43
CA ASP A 172 12.87 6.31 -21.61
C ASP A 172 12.97 7.15 -22.88
N HIS A 173 14.11 7.04 -23.57
CA HIS A 173 14.37 7.76 -24.81
C HIS A 173 13.57 7.23 -26.02
N ARG A 174 12.99 6.02 -25.92
CA ARG A 174 12.14 5.42 -26.97
C ARG A 174 10.66 5.70 -26.77
N ALA A 175 10.25 6.21 -25.60
CA ALA A 175 8.88 6.66 -25.39
C ALA A 175 8.57 7.88 -26.26
N VAL A 176 7.36 7.93 -26.82
CA VAL A 176 6.91 9.10 -27.59
C VAL A 176 6.48 10.18 -26.62
N ILE A 177 7.27 11.25 -26.52
CA ILE A 177 7.05 12.38 -25.60
C ILE A 177 6.85 13.64 -26.43
N GLN A 178 5.68 14.27 -26.30
CA GLN A 178 5.34 15.47 -27.08
C GLN A 178 6.31 16.63 -26.84
N ASP A 179 6.66 16.90 -25.58
CA ASP A 179 7.62 17.93 -25.19
C ASP A 179 8.56 17.39 -24.11
N LYS A 180 9.79 17.03 -24.51
CA LYS A 180 10.81 16.45 -23.63
C LYS A 180 11.23 17.42 -22.52
N ARG A 181 11.35 18.72 -22.83
CA ARG A 181 11.79 19.72 -21.85
C ARG A 181 10.73 19.93 -20.78
N ARG A 182 9.46 20.03 -21.18
CA ARG A 182 8.34 20.13 -20.25
C ARG A 182 8.19 18.85 -19.43
N TYR A 183 8.33 17.68 -20.05
CA TYR A 183 8.24 16.40 -19.34
C TYR A 183 9.35 16.24 -18.28
N PHE A 184 10.58 16.60 -18.63
CA PHE A 184 11.70 16.64 -17.68
C PHE A 184 11.45 17.61 -16.51
N ARG A 185 11.06 18.86 -16.81
CA ARG A 185 10.78 19.88 -15.77
C ARG A 185 9.65 19.44 -14.84
N LYS A 186 8.61 18.80 -15.37
CA LYS A 186 7.54 18.23 -14.54
C LYS A 186 8.07 17.19 -13.57
N GLY A 187 8.97 16.30 -14.01
CA GLY A 187 9.58 15.29 -13.14
C GLY A 187 10.31 15.90 -11.95
N VAL A 188 11.06 16.99 -12.16
CA VAL A 188 11.75 17.72 -11.08
C VAL A 188 10.74 18.41 -10.16
N ILE A 189 9.73 19.08 -10.71
CA ILE A 189 8.67 19.73 -9.92
C ILE A 189 7.93 18.71 -9.05
N GLU A 190 7.64 17.53 -9.58
CA GLU A 190 6.99 16.44 -8.85
C GLU A 190 7.85 15.91 -7.69
N ILE A 191 9.17 15.78 -7.88
CA ILE A 191 10.10 15.40 -6.79
C ILE A 191 10.08 16.45 -5.67
N VAL A 192 10.20 17.74 -6.04
CA VAL A 192 10.17 18.84 -5.06
C VAL A 192 8.83 18.88 -4.32
N ALA A 193 7.72 18.70 -5.04
CA ALA A 193 6.39 18.65 -4.44
C ALA A 193 6.24 17.47 -3.47
N LEU A 194 6.75 16.27 -3.82
CA LEU A 194 6.73 15.10 -2.93
C LEU A 194 7.48 15.35 -1.63
N ILE A 195 8.71 15.88 -1.72
CA ILE A 195 9.51 16.26 -0.54
C ILE A 195 8.79 17.35 0.27
N GLY A 196 8.19 18.33 -0.39
CA GLY A 196 7.41 19.39 0.26
C GLY A 196 6.20 18.84 1.03
N VAL A 197 5.45 17.89 0.46
CA VAL A 197 4.33 17.23 1.15
C VAL A 197 4.82 16.43 2.35
N LEU A 198 5.95 15.71 2.23
CA LEU A 198 6.55 14.97 3.35
C LEU A 198 6.99 15.91 4.48
N ALA A 199 7.69 16.99 4.15
CA ALA A 199 8.15 17.96 5.14
C ALA A 199 6.97 18.67 5.84
N LEU A 200 5.99 19.15 5.05
CA LEU A 200 4.82 19.84 5.59
C LEU A 200 3.98 18.91 6.48
N SER A 201 3.74 17.67 6.03
CA SER A 201 3.00 16.68 6.84
C SER A 201 3.72 16.31 8.12
N TRP A 202 5.05 16.24 8.11
CA TRP A 202 5.85 15.99 9.33
C TRP A 202 5.71 17.15 10.32
N HIS A 203 5.89 18.40 9.86
CA HIS A 203 5.77 19.57 10.75
C HIS A 203 4.36 19.70 11.34
N ILE A 204 3.32 19.43 10.55
CA ILE A 204 1.94 19.44 11.06
C ILE A 204 1.73 18.32 12.08
N ALA A 205 2.25 17.12 11.83
CA ALA A 205 2.14 16.01 12.77
C ALA A 205 2.80 16.33 14.11
N GLN A 206 4.02 16.88 14.09
CA GLN A 206 4.73 17.32 15.29
C GLN A 206 3.98 18.46 16.02
N TRP A 207 3.42 19.42 15.28
CA TRP A 207 2.69 20.54 15.88
C TRP A 207 1.40 20.12 16.60
N ILE A 208 0.72 19.10 16.09
CA ILE A 208 -0.54 18.61 16.65
C ILE A 208 -0.33 17.48 17.66
N GLN A 209 0.88 16.91 17.75
CA GLN A 209 1.19 15.72 18.56
C GLN A 209 0.76 15.85 20.03
N ASP A 210 0.93 17.04 20.62
CA ASP A 210 0.55 17.33 22.01
C ASP A 210 -0.97 17.32 22.24
N LEU A 211 -1.76 17.56 21.19
CA LEU A 211 -3.22 17.48 21.24
C LEU A 211 -3.71 16.08 20.93
N ILE A 212 -3.19 15.49 19.85
CA ILE A 212 -3.52 14.14 19.40
C ILE A 212 -2.36 13.56 18.58
N ALA A 213 -1.94 12.34 18.94
CA ALA A 213 -0.81 11.64 18.33
C ALA A 213 -1.15 11.08 16.93
N LEU A 214 -1.53 11.95 15.98
CA LEU A 214 -1.82 11.58 14.61
C LEU A 214 -0.51 11.34 13.81
N PRO A 215 -0.43 10.28 13.02
CA PRO A 215 0.79 9.90 12.33
C PRO A 215 1.02 10.79 11.11
N GLN A 216 2.27 11.01 10.70
CA GLN A 216 2.61 11.85 9.54
C GLN A 216 1.83 11.48 8.27
N ILE A 217 1.66 10.18 8.01
CA ILE A 217 0.97 9.68 6.82
C ILE A 217 -0.45 10.27 6.70
N PHE A 218 -1.14 10.48 7.82
CA PHE A 218 -2.47 11.07 7.81
C PHE A 218 -2.49 12.44 7.13
N PHE A 219 -1.60 13.33 7.55
CA PHE A 219 -1.49 14.67 6.97
C PHE A 219 -0.97 14.62 5.53
N ALA A 220 -0.01 13.75 5.24
CA ALA A 220 0.54 13.58 3.89
C ALA A 220 -0.56 13.22 2.88
N MET A 221 -1.46 12.31 3.26
CA MET A 221 -2.58 11.88 2.42
C MET A 221 -3.62 13.00 2.23
N ILE A 222 -4.02 13.75 3.28
CA ILE A 222 -4.95 14.89 3.15
C ILE A 222 -4.37 15.97 2.23
N ILE A 223 -3.13 16.38 2.50
CA ILE A 223 -2.44 17.42 1.73
C ILE A 223 -2.32 16.99 0.27
N SER A 224 -1.94 15.73 0.03
CA SER A 224 -1.80 15.22 -1.32
C SER A 224 -3.12 15.14 -2.08
N ALA A 225 -4.18 14.62 -1.46
CA ALA A 225 -5.51 14.55 -2.08
C ALA A 225 -6.06 15.96 -2.37
N ALA A 226 -5.89 16.91 -1.44
CA ALA A 226 -6.28 18.30 -1.64
C ALA A 226 -5.46 18.98 -2.76
N ALA A 227 -4.15 18.75 -2.79
CA ALA A 227 -3.27 19.25 -3.85
C ALA A 227 -3.66 18.66 -5.21
N GLY A 228 -4.03 17.38 -5.28
CA GLY A 228 -4.56 16.73 -6.47
C GLY A 228 -5.88 17.35 -6.92
N ALA A 229 -6.83 17.52 -6.00
CA ALA A 229 -8.11 18.14 -6.31
C ALA A 229 -7.96 19.59 -6.83
N TYR A 230 -7.01 20.35 -6.26
CA TYR A 230 -6.67 21.70 -6.73
C TYR A 230 -5.97 21.67 -8.10
N ALA A 231 -4.95 20.83 -8.24
CA ALA A 231 -4.16 20.65 -9.46
C ALA A 231 -4.77 19.62 -10.42
N TRP A 232 -6.10 19.59 -10.56
CA TRP A 232 -6.82 18.60 -11.37
C TRP A 232 -6.43 18.62 -12.86
N ARG A 233 -5.91 19.75 -13.38
CA ARG A 233 -5.40 19.88 -14.76
C ARG A 233 -3.96 19.38 -14.93
N TRP A 234 -3.27 19.03 -13.85
CA TRP A 234 -1.88 18.60 -13.91
C TRP A 234 -1.79 17.20 -14.55
N ARG A 235 -1.16 17.12 -15.72
CA ARG A 235 -0.84 15.86 -16.38
C ARG A 235 0.47 15.29 -15.82
N ALA A 236 0.44 14.04 -15.38
CA ALA A 236 1.55 13.36 -14.72
C ALA A 236 2.84 13.34 -15.57
N GLY A 237 3.92 13.83 -14.97
CA GLY A 237 5.29 13.71 -15.44
C GLY A 237 5.89 12.33 -15.15
N PRO A 238 7.21 12.18 -15.38
CA PRO A 238 7.87 10.89 -15.26
C PRO A 238 7.98 10.38 -13.82
N THR A 239 7.95 11.28 -12.83
CA THR A 239 8.07 10.90 -11.41
C THR A 239 6.78 10.27 -10.91
N VAL A 240 5.64 10.94 -11.13
CA VAL A 240 4.31 10.40 -10.78
C VAL A 240 4.04 9.10 -11.52
N ARG A 241 4.32 9.02 -12.83
CA ARG A 241 4.10 7.81 -13.63
C ARG A 241 4.91 6.62 -13.15
N ALA A 242 6.18 6.81 -12.81
CA ALA A 242 7.03 5.73 -12.31
C ALA A 242 6.57 5.23 -10.93
N LEU A 243 6.21 6.13 -10.02
CA LEU A 243 5.76 5.76 -8.68
C LEU A 243 4.36 5.10 -8.67
N LEU A 244 3.44 5.52 -9.54
CA LEU A 244 2.14 4.82 -9.70
C LEU A 244 2.31 3.40 -10.22
N PHE A 245 3.26 3.21 -11.15
CA PHE A 245 3.48 1.92 -11.79
C PHE A 245 4.25 0.95 -10.88
N ALA A 246 5.38 1.38 -10.32
CA ALA A 246 6.31 0.51 -9.61
C ALA A 246 6.61 0.91 -8.16
N GLY A 247 6.12 2.07 -7.68
CA GLY A 247 6.38 2.53 -6.32
C GLY A 247 5.93 1.53 -5.27
N ILE A 248 4.65 1.14 -5.29
CA ILE A 248 4.10 0.13 -4.38
C ILE A 248 4.81 -1.23 -4.55
N PRO A 249 4.95 -1.80 -5.77
CA PRO A 249 5.69 -3.06 -5.96
C PRO A 249 7.10 -3.07 -5.36
N VAL A 250 7.88 -2.00 -5.53
CA VAL A 250 9.25 -1.90 -4.99
C VAL A 250 9.25 -1.77 -3.46
N VAL A 251 8.34 -0.97 -2.90
CA VAL A 251 8.18 -0.86 -1.44
C VAL A 251 7.76 -2.18 -0.82
N LEU A 252 6.84 -2.92 -1.46
CA LEU A 252 6.38 -4.22 -0.99
C LEU A 252 7.50 -5.27 -1.05
N ALA A 253 8.30 -5.27 -2.12
CA ALA A 253 9.48 -6.14 -2.23
C ALA A 253 10.43 -5.97 -1.03
N ALA A 254 10.71 -4.72 -0.63
CA ALA A 254 11.54 -4.43 0.54
C ALA A 254 10.86 -4.86 1.86
N ASN A 255 9.58 -4.56 2.04
CA ASN A 255 8.84 -4.94 3.24
C ASN A 255 8.76 -6.47 3.42
N PHE A 256 8.51 -7.24 2.35
CA PHE A 256 8.46 -8.70 2.44
C PHE A 256 9.81 -9.34 2.70
N MET A 257 10.88 -8.72 2.21
CA MET A 257 12.23 -9.17 2.54
C MET A 257 12.53 -9.01 4.03
N ILE A 258 12.22 -7.85 4.60
CA ILE A 258 12.38 -7.60 6.04
C ILE A 258 11.43 -8.49 6.84
N GLY A 259 10.17 -8.62 6.41
CA GLY A 259 9.20 -9.49 7.04
C GLY A 259 9.65 -10.96 7.04
N GLY A 260 10.14 -11.46 5.89
CA GLY A 260 10.67 -12.82 5.74
C GLY A 260 11.82 -13.13 6.68
N SER A 261 12.67 -12.14 6.96
CA SER A 261 13.79 -12.28 7.90
C SER A 261 13.36 -12.45 9.37
N ARG A 262 12.13 -12.06 9.71
CA ARG A 262 11.59 -12.12 11.08
C ARG A 262 10.63 -13.28 11.30
N ILE A 263 10.46 -14.18 10.33
CA ILE A 263 9.57 -15.34 10.44
C ILE A 263 9.91 -16.17 11.69
N GLY A 264 11.18 -16.49 11.91
CA GLY A 264 11.61 -17.33 13.03
C GLY A 264 11.32 -16.69 14.39
N ASP A 265 11.72 -15.43 14.56
CA ASP A 265 11.57 -14.69 15.83
C ASP A 265 10.10 -14.48 16.20
N ALA A 266 9.26 -14.19 15.22
CA ALA A 266 7.88 -13.83 15.50
C ALA A 266 7.05 -15.00 16.03
N PHE A 267 7.35 -16.25 15.63
CA PHE A 267 6.70 -17.42 16.21
C PHE A 267 7.14 -17.73 17.64
N ALA A 268 8.22 -17.11 18.12
CA ALA A 268 8.69 -17.24 19.50
C ALA A 268 8.01 -16.25 20.47
N ILE A 269 7.29 -15.26 19.96
CA ILE A 269 6.62 -14.23 20.78
C ILE A 269 5.31 -14.78 21.34
N GLU A 270 5.14 -14.70 22.66
CA GLU A 270 3.92 -15.12 23.34
C GLU A 270 2.71 -14.29 22.86
N GLY A 271 1.57 -14.96 22.61
CA GLY A 271 0.38 -14.32 22.05
C GLY A 271 0.42 -14.04 20.54
N MET A 272 1.57 -14.19 19.87
CA MET A 272 1.66 -13.92 18.43
C MET A 272 0.84 -14.90 17.58
N ASN A 273 0.58 -16.11 18.08
CA ASN A 273 -0.25 -17.09 17.39
C ASN A 273 -1.68 -16.59 17.13
N SER A 274 -2.29 -15.89 18.09
CA SER A 274 -3.65 -15.34 17.91
C SER A 274 -3.64 -14.14 16.96
N VAL A 275 -2.60 -13.30 17.02
CA VAL A 275 -2.37 -12.19 16.07
C VAL A 275 -2.25 -12.73 14.63
N LEU A 276 -1.46 -13.79 14.45
CA LEU A 276 -1.25 -14.44 13.16
C LEU A 276 -2.49 -15.15 12.64
N ALA A 277 -3.18 -15.90 13.50
CA ALA A 277 -4.42 -16.59 13.15
C ALA A 277 -5.50 -15.58 12.74
N TYR A 278 -5.71 -14.53 13.53
CA TYR A 278 -6.65 -13.47 13.18
C TYR A 278 -6.20 -12.71 11.92
N GLY A 279 -4.91 -12.40 11.77
CA GLY A 279 -4.39 -11.76 10.55
C GLY A 279 -4.72 -12.57 9.28
N PHE A 280 -4.47 -13.88 9.31
CA PHE A 280 -4.70 -14.78 8.18
C PHE A 280 -6.20 -14.98 7.89
N PHE A 281 -6.98 -15.41 8.87
CA PHE A 281 -8.42 -15.67 8.68
C PHE A 281 -9.23 -14.39 8.55
N GLY A 282 -8.81 -13.33 9.23
CA GLY A 282 -9.38 -12.00 9.12
C GLY A 282 -9.27 -11.46 7.70
N GLN A 283 -8.18 -11.72 6.99
CA GLN A 283 -8.10 -11.36 5.58
C GLN A 283 -9.11 -12.11 4.72
N MET A 284 -9.31 -13.40 4.96
CA MET A 284 -10.37 -14.13 4.28
C MET A 284 -11.75 -13.56 4.62
N PHE A 285 -12.00 -13.28 5.90
CA PHE A 285 -13.28 -12.78 6.38
C PHE A 285 -13.61 -11.38 5.85
N TRP A 286 -12.74 -10.39 6.06
CA TRP A 286 -13.03 -9.00 5.71
C TRP A 286 -12.99 -8.77 4.21
N MET A 287 -12.08 -9.43 3.49
CA MET A 287 -11.98 -9.28 2.04
C MET A 287 -13.00 -10.11 1.30
N PHE A 288 -13.03 -11.43 1.51
CA PHE A 288 -14.00 -12.26 0.79
C PHE A 288 -15.40 -12.11 1.36
N GLY A 289 -15.57 -11.70 2.62
CA GLY A 289 -16.86 -11.27 3.15
C GLY A 289 -17.36 -10.00 2.44
N GLY A 290 -16.50 -8.99 2.24
CA GLY A 290 -16.85 -7.80 1.46
C GLY A 290 -17.22 -8.13 0.01
N ILE A 291 -16.42 -8.98 -0.66
CA ILE A 291 -16.71 -9.50 -2.01
C ILE A 291 -18.03 -10.27 -2.01
N ALA A 292 -18.24 -11.17 -1.05
CA ALA A 292 -19.46 -11.96 -0.93
C ALA A 292 -20.70 -11.08 -0.77
N LEU A 293 -20.61 -10.02 0.04
CA LEU A 293 -21.69 -9.04 0.20
C LEU A 293 -21.99 -8.28 -1.09
N LEU A 294 -20.95 -7.81 -1.80
CA LEU A 294 -21.11 -7.16 -3.11
C LEU A 294 -21.73 -8.09 -4.15
N MET A 295 -21.38 -9.38 -4.14
CA MET A 295 -21.92 -10.37 -5.06
C MET A 295 -23.35 -10.76 -4.72
N PHE A 296 -23.62 -11.04 -3.44
CA PHE A 296 -24.91 -11.55 -2.98
C PHE A 296 -25.97 -10.44 -2.88
N ILE A 297 -25.64 -9.35 -2.19
CA ILE A 297 -26.56 -8.23 -1.95
C ILE A 297 -26.41 -7.17 -3.03
N GLY A 298 -25.16 -6.78 -3.34
CA GLY A 298 -24.86 -5.77 -4.36
C GLY A 298 -25.11 -6.24 -5.80
N ARG A 299 -25.36 -7.54 -6.01
CA ARG A 299 -25.63 -8.17 -7.32
C ARG A 299 -24.55 -7.87 -8.38
N THR A 300 -23.30 -7.73 -7.96
CA THR A 300 -22.15 -7.52 -8.84
C THR A 300 -21.10 -8.60 -8.64
N ASP A 301 -20.73 -9.33 -9.70
CA ASP A 301 -19.62 -10.27 -9.70
C ASP A 301 -18.45 -9.82 -10.58
N GLN A 302 -18.50 -8.59 -11.07
CA GLN A 302 -17.53 -8.03 -11.99
C GLN A 302 -16.28 -7.53 -11.27
N ALA A 303 -15.11 -8.00 -11.67
CA ALA A 303 -13.82 -7.65 -11.07
C ALA A 303 -13.49 -6.15 -11.18
N ARG A 304 -13.98 -5.46 -12.23
CA ARG A 304 -13.91 -3.99 -12.36
C ARG A 304 -14.63 -3.22 -11.23
N ASN A 305 -15.50 -3.90 -10.49
CA ASN A 305 -16.21 -3.39 -9.31
C ASN A 305 -15.57 -3.95 -8.03
N LEU A 306 -15.37 -5.27 -7.97
CA LEU A 306 -14.88 -5.97 -6.79
C LEU A 306 -13.45 -5.57 -6.42
N ALA A 307 -12.52 -5.52 -7.39
CA ALA A 307 -11.13 -5.20 -7.12
C ALA A 307 -10.94 -3.77 -6.59
N PRO A 308 -11.41 -2.70 -7.27
CA PRO A 308 -11.27 -1.34 -6.74
C PRO A 308 -12.14 -1.13 -5.49
N GLY A 309 -13.30 -1.77 -5.40
CA GLY A 309 -14.15 -1.72 -4.21
C GLY A 309 -13.43 -2.26 -2.97
N MET A 310 -12.74 -3.40 -3.08
CA MET A 310 -11.97 -3.95 -1.96
C MET A 310 -10.63 -3.22 -1.73
N ALA A 311 -9.99 -2.72 -2.78
CA ALA A 311 -8.80 -1.88 -2.66
C ALA A 311 -9.10 -0.64 -1.81
N GLY A 312 -10.24 0.02 -2.04
CA GLY A 312 -10.72 1.13 -1.21
C GLY A 312 -11.23 0.69 0.15
N ALA A 313 -12.13 -0.29 0.19
CA ALA A 313 -12.83 -0.72 1.39
C ALA A 313 -11.93 -1.25 2.51
N LEU A 314 -10.74 -1.74 2.18
CA LEU A 314 -9.79 -2.22 3.17
C LEU A 314 -8.50 -1.40 3.16
N SER A 315 -8.39 -0.39 2.30
CA SER A 315 -7.12 0.24 1.93
C SER A 315 -6.05 -0.82 1.60
N HIS A 316 -6.47 -1.87 0.89
CA HIS A 316 -5.72 -3.11 0.76
C HIS A 316 -4.53 -2.93 -0.17
N SER A 317 -3.34 -3.20 0.33
CA SER A 317 -2.09 -2.86 -0.35
C SER A 317 -1.84 -3.62 -1.64
N GLY A 318 -2.05 -4.95 -1.62
CA GLY A 318 -1.91 -5.79 -2.80
C GLY A 318 -2.88 -5.41 -3.93
N LEU A 319 -4.18 -5.33 -3.63
CA LEU A 319 -5.21 -4.95 -4.61
C LEU A 319 -5.05 -3.51 -5.10
N THR A 320 -4.60 -2.59 -4.25
CA THR A 320 -4.27 -1.22 -4.68
C THR A 320 -3.18 -1.25 -5.73
N GLY A 321 -2.05 -1.90 -5.44
CA GLY A 321 -0.93 -2.00 -6.38
C GLY A 321 -1.33 -2.70 -7.68
N ALA A 322 -2.09 -3.79 -7.60
CA ALA A 322 -2.54 -4.53 -8.78
C ALA A 322 -3.51 -3.71 -9.65
N CYS A 323 -4.44 -2.97 -9.02
CA CYS A 323 -5.32 -2.07 -9.75
C CYS A 323 -4.54 -0.93 -10.39
N THR A 324 -3.67 -0.22 -9.66
CA THR A 324 -2.93 0.94 -10.19
C THR A 324 -1.90 0.57 -11.24
N ALA A 325 -1.35 -0.64 -11.17
CA ALA A 325 -0.47 -1.21 -12.20
C ALA A 325 -1.22 -1.64 -13.47
N GLY A 326 -2.56 -1.72 -13.42
CA GLY A 326 -3.40 -2.12 -14.55
C GLY A 326 -3.65 -3.62 -14.68
N ASP A 327 -3.23 -4.43 -13.69
CA ASP A 327 -3.34 -5.90 -13.72
C ASP A 327 -4.81 -6.37 -13.77
N MET A 328 -5.73 -5.56 -13.23
CA MET A 328 -7.18 -5.83 -13.17
C MET A 328 -7.97 -5.13 -14.29
N GLY A 329 -7.28 -4.65 -15.33
CA GLY A 329 -7.85 -3.92 -16.45
C GLY A 329 -8.02 -2.42 -16.22
N GLN A 330 -8.25 -1.70 -17.32
CA GLN A 330 -8.22 -0.22 -17.34
C GLN A 330 -9.30 0.42 -16.46
N THR A 331 -10.51 -0.14 -16.43
CA THR A 331 -11.61 0.39 -15.60
C THR A 331 -11.28 0.26 -14.11
N ALA A 332 -10.69 -0.84 -13.67
CA ALA A 332 -10.26 -1.01 -12.29
C ALA A 332 -9.14 -0.02 -11.93
N ALA A 333 -8.17 0.17 -12.84
CA ALA A 333 -7.08 1.14 -12.68
C ALA A 333 -7.56 2.58 -12.54
N GLN A 334 -8.61 2.96 -13.28
CA GLN A 334 -9.24 4.28 -13.18
C GLN A 334 -10.05 4.44 -11.89
N ARG A 335 -10.77 3.39 -11.47
CA ARG A 335 -11.63 3.43 -10.28
C ARG A 335 -10.86 3.34 -8.97
N ALA A 336 -9.75 2.61 -8.91
CA ALA A 336 -9.02 2.37 -7.66
C ALA A 336 -8.55 3.65 -6.94
N PRO A 337 -7.93 4.65 -7.62
CA PRO A 337 -7.57 5.91 -6.97
C PRO A 337 -8.76 6.61 -6.31
N ILE A 338 -9.95 6.57 -6.91
CA ILE A 338 -11.19 7.14 -6.36
C ILE A 338 -11.61 6.36 -5.11
N MET A 339 -11.65 5.03 -5.20
CA MET A 339 -12.07 4.15 -4.11
C MET A 339 -11.14 4.23 -2.90
N ILE A 340 -9.86 4.52 -3.09
CA ILE A 340 -8.89 4.66 -1.99
C ILE A 340 -9.02 6.03 -1.31
N ASN A 341 -9.34 7.09 -2.07
CA ASN A 341 -9.40 8.45 -1.52
C ASN A 341 -10.68 8.75 -0.74
N ILE A 342 -11.83 8.18 -1.11
CA ILE A 342 -13.09 8.44 -0.37
C ILE A 342 -13.03 7.95 1.08
N PRO A 343 -12.67 6.69 1.34
CA PRO A 343 -12.60 6.18 2.70
C PRO A 343 -11.53 6.91 3.53
N PHE A 344 -10.56 7.51 2.84
CA PHE A 344 -9.55 8.35 3.46
C PHE A 344 -10.10 9.55 4.23
N PHE A 345 -11.19 10.17 3.78
CA PHE A 345 -11.84 11.24 4.56
C PHE A 345 -12.29 10.78 5.95
N GLY A 346 -12.74 9.54 6.11
CA GLY A 346 -13.06 9.07 7.46
C GLY A 346 -11.89 8.49 8.23
N HIS A 347 -10.68 8.44 7.67
CA HIS A 347 -9.49 8.17 8.49
C HIS A 347 -9.22 9.30 9.49
N ILE A 348 -9.79 10.50 9.27
CA ILE A 348 -9.83 11.55 10.30
C ILE A 348 -10.42 10.97 11.57
N PHE A 349 -11.55 10.27 11.47
CA PHE A 349 -12.16 9.66 12.65
C PHE A 349 -11.44 8.38 13.08
N VAL A 350 -11.01 7.53 12.13
CA VAL A 350 -10.29 6.28 12.44
C VAL A 350 -9.02 6.57 13.24
N PHE A 351 -8.10 7.37 12.70
CA PHE A 351 -6.85 7.65 13.39
C PHE A 351 -7.03 8.53 14.61
N SER A 352 -8.03 9.41 14.66
CA SER A 352 -8.27 10.16 15.90
C SER A 352 -8.70 9.23 17.04
N ILE A 353 -9.64 8.32 16.79
CA ILE A 353 -10.10 7.36 17.79
C ILE A 353 -8.97 6.40 18.18
N LEU A 354 -8.21 5.90 17.21
CA LEU A 354 -7.09 4.99 17.47
C LEU A 354 -5.92 5.69 18.17
N ALA A 355 -5.61 6.95 17.84
CA ALA A 355 -4.59 7.72 18.54
C ALA A 355 -5.00 7.96 20.00
N MET A 356 -6.25 8.38 20.25
CA MET A 356 -6.78 8.50 21.61
C MET A 356 -6.75 7.15 22.35
N SER A 357 -7.07 6.05 21.68
CA SER A 357 -7.02 4.71 22.25
C SER A 357 -5.57 4.30 22.60
N ALA A 358 -4.61 4.61 21.73
CA ALA A 358 -3.19 4.32 21.94
C ALA A 358 -2.65 5.13 23.13
N THR A 359 -2.97 6.43 23.22
CA THR A 359 -2.61 7.26 24.37
C THR A 359 -3.23 6.76 25.68
N ALA A 360 -4.45 6.25 25.63
CA ALA A 360 -5.13 5.67 26.79
C ALA A 360 -4.68 4.24 27.14
N GLY A 361 -3.87 3.60 26.29
CA GLY A 361 -3.48 2.19 26.42
C GLY A 361 -4.61 1.17 26.25
N MET A 362 -5.82 1.62 25.86
CA MET A 362 -6.99 0.76 25.70
C MET A 362 -7.94 1.29 24.63
N LEU A 363 -8.69 0.39 24.00
CA LEU A 363 -9.65 0.75 22.95
C LEU A 363 -10.81 1.58 23.52
N GLN A 364 -11.09 2.73 22.91
CA GLN A 364 -12.22 3.59 23.27
C GLN A 364 -13.54 3.02 22.74
N ILE A 365 -14.21 2.18 23.53
CA ILE A 365 -15.37 1.37 23.10
C ILE A 365 -16.51 2.23 22.53
N TRP A 366 -16.88 3.34 23.19
CA TRP A 366 -18.03 4.14 22.77
C TRP A 366 -17.85 4.80 21.39
N PRO A 367 -16.77 5.56 21.13
CA PRO A 367 -16.48 6.07 19.80
C PRO A 367 -16.42 4.97 18.72
N VAL A 368 -15.80 3.84 19.05
CA VAL A 368 -15.68 2.67 18.16
C VAL A 368 -17.06 2.10 17.81
N ALA A 369 -17.94 1.90 18.79
CA ALA A 369 -19.27 1.33 18.59
C ALA A 369 -20.18 2.25 17.75
N ILE A 370 -20.11 3.57 17.98
CA ILE A 370 -20.86 4.56 17.20
C ILE A 370 -20.41 4.50 15.73
N LEU A 371 -19.10 4.55 15.49
CA LEU A 371 -18.60 4.51 14.12
C LEU A 371 -18.83 3.18 13.44
N LEU A 372 -18.66 2.05 14.13
CA LEU A 372 -18.99 0.74 13.60
C LEU A 372 -20.46 0.70 13.13
N SER A 373 -21.38 1.23 13.93
CA SER A 373 -22.80 1.30 13.58
C SER A 373 -23.05 2.15 12.32
N VAL A 374 -22.38 3.31 12.20
CA VAL A 374 -22.42 4.15 11.00
C VAL A 374 -21.84 3.42 9.79
N GLY A 375 -20.71 2.73 9.96
CA GLY A 375 -20.05 1.94 8.92
C GLY A 375 -20.98 0.86 8.36
N LEU A 376 -21.60 0.06 9.24
CA LEU A 376 -22.56 -0.97 8.86
C LEU A 376 -23.79 -0.40 8.13
N ALA A 377 -24.33 0.73 8.61
CA ALA A 377 -25.47 1.39 7.96
C ALA A 377 -25.10 1.89 6.54
N LEU A 378 -23.92 2.49 6.39
CA LEU A 378 -23.40 2.94 5.10
C LEU A 378 -23.13 1.77 4.14
N THR A 379 -22.51 0.68 4.62
CA THR A 379 -22.30 -0.53 3.83
C THR A 379 -23.64 -1.06 3.32
N TRP A 380 -24.62 -1.17 4.20
CA TRP A 380 -25.95 -1.67 3.83
C TRP A 380 -26.62 -0.80 2.76
N TRP A 381 -26.57 0.52 2.92
CA TRP A 381 -27.08 1.46 1.93
C TRP A 381 -26.34 1.34 0.59
N ALA A 382 -25.02 1.24 0.62
CA ALA A 382 -24.18 1.09 -0.55
C ALA A 382 -24.47 -0.21 -1.31
N LEU A 383 -24.64 -1.34 -0.62
CA LEU A 383 -25.00 -2.62 -1.22
C LEU A 383 -26.37 -2.55 -1.91
N ARG A 384 -27.36 -1.90 -1.28
CA ARG A 384 -28.66 -1.65 -1.91
C ARG A 384 -28.55 -0.76 -3.15
N ALA A 385 -27.75 0.30 -3.08
CA ALA A 385 -27.51 1.17 -4.24
C ALA A 385 -26.81 0.42 -5.39
N MET A 386 -25.81 -0.41 -5.07
CA MET A 386 -25.11 -1.25 -6.04
C MET A 386 -26.06 -2.24 -6.71
N SER A 387 -26.97 -2.86 -5.96
CA SER A 387 -27.96 -3.80 -6.51
C SER A 387 -28.91 -3.18 -7.54
N ARG A 388 -29.05 -1.85 -7.53
CA ARG A 388 -29.92 -1.06 -8.41
C ARG A 388 -29.15 -0.36 -9.54
N SER A 389 -27.82 -0.44 -9.57
CA SER A 389 -26.99 0.28 -10.55
C SER A 389 -27.15 -0.27 -11.97
N GLY A 390 -27.47 -1.55 -12.12
CA GLY A 390 -27.80 -2.16 -13.42
C GLY A 390 -26.70 -2.04 -14.48
N GLY A 391 -25.43 -1.94 -14.07
CA GLY A 391 -24.29 -1.73 -14.98
C GLY A 391 -24.02 -0.27 -15.38
N ASN A 392 -24.76 0.70 -14.84
CA ASN A 392 -24.49 2.12 -15.06
C ASN A 392 -23.22 2.55 -14.30
N ASP A 393 -22.16 2.90 -15.05
CA ASP A 393 -20.84 3.21 -14.51
C ASP A 393 -20.86 4.27 -13.39
N ALA A 394 -21.54 5.40 -13.59
CA ALA A 394 -21.59 6.47 -12.59
C ALA A 394 -22.38 6.08 -11.32
N ALA A 395 -23.38 5.20 -11.45
CA ALA A 395 -24.11 4.67 -10.31
C ALA A 395 -23.29 3.62 -9.56
N GLU A 396 -22.59 2.74 -10.29
CA GLU A 396 -21.65 1.76 -9.72
C GLU A 396 -20.54 2.45 -8.94
N VAL A 397 -19.89 3.46 -9.53
CA VAL A 397 -18.80 4.21 -8.88
C VAL A 397 -19.30 4.87 -7.58
N ARG A 398 -20.45 5.53 -7.59
CA ARG A 398 -21.02 6.16 -6.38
C ARG A 398 -21.38 5.13 -5.30
N ALA A 399 -21.97 4.00 -5.68
CA ALA A 399 -22.26 2.92 -4.74
C ALA A 399 -20.98 2.31 -4.16
N LEU A 400 -19.96 2.10 -4.98
CA LEU A 400 -18.66 1.59 -4.56
C LEU A 400 -17.91 2.57 -3.65
N MET A 401 -18.03 3.89 -3.87
CA MET A 401 -17.48 4.91 -2.96
C MET A 401 -18.10 4.77 -1.56
N ALA A 402 -19.42 4.67 -1.48
CA ALA A 402 -20.13 4.49 -0.21
C ALA A 402 -19.81 3.14 0.45
N PHE A 403 -19.69 2.07 -0.36
CA PHE A 403 -19.31 0.73 0.13
C PHE A 403 -17.91 0.75 0.68
N SER A 404 -16.95 1.32 -0.06
CA SER A 404 -15.56 1.45 0.35
C SER A 404 -15.48 2.20 1.67
N PHE A 405 -16.26 3.26 1.83
CA PHE A 405 -16.26 4.01 3.07
C PHE A 405 -16.86 3.24 4.25
N GLY A 406 -18.08 2.71 4.08
CA GLY A 406 -18.79 2.02 5.15
C GLY A 406 -18.10 0.72 5.58
N TRP A 407 -17.68 -0.09 4.61
CA TRP A 407 -17.04 -1.38 4.89
C TRP A 407 -15.67 -1.21 5.52
N GLN A 408 -14.94 -0.14 5.18
CA GLN A 408 -13.68 0.16 5.86
C GLN A 408 -13.87 0.45 7.34
N ILE A 409 -14.81 1.34 7.66
CA ILE A 409 -15.14 1.65 9.06
C ILE A 409 -15.57 0.38 9.78
N ALA A 410 -16.43 -0.43 9.15
CA ALA A 410 -16.89 -1.68 9.73
C ALA A 410 -15.75 -2.68 9.96
N ALA A 411 -14.83 -2.83 9.01
CA ALA A 411 -13.74 -3.79 9.09
C ALA A 411 -12.65 -3.37 10.07
N VAL A 412 -12.27 -2.09 10.08
CA VAL A 412 -11.28 -1.56 11.03
C VAL A 412 -11.83 -1.63 12.45
N PHE A 413 -12.96 -0.96 12.72
CA PHE A 413 -13.49 -0.88 14.08
C PHE A 413 -14.16 -2.16 14.55
N GLY A 414 -14.78 -2.92 13.66
CA GLY A 414 -15.28 -4.26 13.96
C GLY A 414 -14.13 -5.18 14.34
N GLY A 415 -13.01 -5.13 13.61
CA GLY A 415 -11.83 -5.92 13.95
C GLY A 415 -11.22 -5.55 15.31
N PHE A 416 -11.01 -4.26 15.57
CA PHE A 416 -10.52 -3.80 16.88
C PHE A 416 -11.48 -4.17 18.02
N LEU A 417 -12.79 -4.00 17.82
CA LEU A 417 -13.78 -4.33 18.84
C LEU A 417 -13.81 -5.85 19.12
N LEU A 418 -13.81 -6.69 18.09
CA LEU A 418 -13.78 -8.15 18.26
C LEU A 418 -12.56 -8.60 19.07
N LEU A 419 -11.37 -8.12 18.70
CA LEU A 419 -10.12 -8.46 19.38
C LEU A 419 -10.05 -7.89 20.81
N HIS A 420 -10.55 -6.68 21.02
CA HIS A 420 -10.64 -6.09 22.35
C HIS A 420 -11.56 -6.90 23.27
N LEU A 421 -12.72 -7.35 22.77
CA LEU A 421 -13.63 -8.21 23.52
C LEU A 421 -13.05 -9.60 23.80
N ALA A 422 -12.14 -10.08 22.95
CA ALA A 422 -11.35 -11.28 23.17
C ALA A 422 -10.17 -11.07 24.15
N GLY A 423 -9.96 -9.85 24.64
CA GLY A 423 -8.90 -9.53 25.61
C GLY A 423 -7.52 -9.30 25.00
N MET A 424 -7.41 -9.14 23.67
CA MET A 424 -6.14 -8.87 23.02
C MET A 424 -5.63 -7.45 23.33
N PRO A 425 -4.35 -7.28 23.71
CA PRO A 425 -3.72 -5.97 23.86
C PRO A 425 -3.84 -5.10 22.60
N LEU A 426 -3.89 -3.77 22.77
CA LEU A 426 -4.19 -2.84 21.67
C LEU A 426 -3.14 -2.84 20.55
N ASP A 427 -1.87 -2.98 20.90
CA ASP A 427 -0.74 -3.10 19.99
C ASP A 427 -0.82 -4.38 19.14
N PHE A 428 -1.11 -5.51 19.79
CA PHE A 428 -1.34 -6.79 19.11
C PHE A 428 -2.59 -6.75 18.24
N ALA A 429 -3.66 -6.12 18.72
CA ALA A 429 -4.88 -5.91 17.95
C ALA A 429 -4.62 -5.02 16.73
N ALA A 430 -3.81 -3.96 16.86
CA ALA A 430 -3.43 -3.11 15.74
C ALA A 430 -2.63 -3.88 14.68
N MET A 431 -1.68 -4.73 15.10
CA MET A 431 -0.95 -5.60 14.18
C MET A 431 -1.88 -6.60 13.49
N ALA A 432 -2.74 -7.28 14.25
CA ALA A 432 -3.69 -8.28 13.75
C ALA A 432 -4.71 -7.66 12.76
N VAL A 433 -5.27 -6.49 13.06
CA VAL A 433 -6.22 -5.78 12.17
C VAL A 433 -5.49 -5.22 10.95
N SER A 434 -4.34 -4.58 11.13
CA SER A 434 -3.53 -4.08 10.01
C SER A 434 -3.21 -5.19 9.01
N SER A 435 -2.83 -6.35 9.54
CA SER A 435 -2.58 -7.59 8.82
C SER A 435 -3.85 -8.12 8.13
N ALA A 436 -4.91 -8.40 8.90
CA ALA A 436 -6.18 -8.91 8.38
C ALA A 436 -6.75 -8.06 7.25
N LEU A 437 -6.58 -6.75 7.29
CA LEU A 437 -7.09 -5.86 6.24
C LEU A 437 -6.06 -5.61 5.12
N SER A 438 -4.79 -5.95 5.35
CA SER A 438 -3.64 -5.53 4.54
C SER A 438 -3.66 -4.01 4.31
N HIS A 439 -4.00 -3.27 5.36
CA HIS A 439 -4.41 -1.87 5.30
C HIS A 439 -3.21 -0.93 5.37
N PHE A 440 -2.92 -0.22 4.28
CA PHE A 440 -1.74 0.67 4.20
C PHE A 440 -1.68 1.76 5.28
N GLY A 441 -2.82 2.39 5.60
CA GLY A 441 -2.88 3.41 6.64
C GLY A 441 -2.49 2.89 8.02
N LEU A 442 -3.11 1.80 8.49
CA LEU A 442 -2.77 1.15 9.76
C LEU A 442 -1.34 0.59 9.76
N PHE A 443 -0.89 0.01 8.64
CA PHE A 443 0.49 -0.43 8.48
C PHE A 443 1.48 0.71 8.72
N ALA A 444 1.31 1.82 8.00
CA ALA A 444 2.20 2.96 8.12
C ALA A 444 2.09 3.68 9.47
N ALA A 445 0.90 3.74 10.08
CA ALA A 445 0.71 4.28 11.42
C ALA A 445 1.44 3.43 12.48
N THR A 446 1.33 2.10 12.36
CA THR A 446 2.04 1.15 13.22
C THR A 446 3.55 1.24 13.01
N GLN A 447 4.02 1.23 11.75
CA GLN A 447 5.43 1.40 11.40
C GLN A 447 5.99 2.76 11.87
N GLY A 448 5.14 3.78 11.93
CA GLY A 448 5.43 5.11 12.46
C GLY A 448 5.41 5.21 13.99
N GLY A 449 5.17 4.12 14.73
CA GLY A 449 5.26 4.08 16.19
C GLY A 449 3.98 4.38 16.94
N MET A 450 2.82 4.53 16.28
CA MET A 450 1.54 4.86 16.95
C MET A 450 1.17 3.86 18.06
N PHE A 451 1.51 2.58 17.88
CA PHE A 451 1.15 1.50 18.81
C PHE A 451 2.38 0.94 19.55
N GLY A 452 3.46 1.72 19.66
CA GLY A 452 4.70 1.33 20.33
C GLY A 452 5.79 0.76 19.41
N ASP A 453 7.01 0.74 19.92
CA ASP A 453 8.22 0.38 19.16
C ASP A 453 8.23 -1.10 18.75
N GLU A 454 7.77 -1.99 19.63
CA GLU A 454 7.71 -3.43 19.33
C GLU A 454 6.77 -3.71 18.15
N ALA A 455 5.56 -3.14 18.16
CA ALA A 455 4.63 -3.25 17.05
C ALA A 455 5.21 -2.65 15.76
N ALA A 456 5.92 -1.52 15.84
CA ALA A 456 6.58 -0.90 14.69
C ALA A 456 7.69 -1.78 14.07
N LEU A 457 8.40 -2.57 14.89
CA LEU A 457 9.44 -3.48 14.44
C LEU A 457 8.89 -4.79 13.85
N LEU A 458 7.76 -5.28 14.39
CA LEU A 458 7.15 -6.55 13.97
C LEU A 458 6.19 -6.38 12.80
N ILE A 459 5.61 -5.19 12.61
CA ILE A 459 4.60 -4.99 11.56
C ILE A 459 5.06 -5.36 10.14
N PRO A 460 6.34 -5.20 9.70
CA PRO A 460 6.75 -5.68 8.38
C PRO A 460 6.55 -7.18 8.18
N PHE A 461 6.70 -7.99 9.25
CA PHE A 461 6.41 -9.42 9.23
C PHE A 461 4.91 -9.70 9.40
N ILE A 462 4.26 -9.09 10.39
CA ILE A 462 2.84 -9.36 10.64
C ILE A 462 1.97 -8.91 9.46
N PHE A 463 2.38 -7.85 8.75
CA PHE A 463 1.76 -7.42 7.51
C PHE A 463 2.07 -8.31 6.32
N SER A 464 3.17 -9.07 6.33
CA SER A 464 3.51 -10.00 5.24
C SER A 464 2.77 -11.35 5.34
N MET A 465 2.31 -11.74 6.53
CA MET A 465 1.56 -12.99 6.77
C MET A 465 0.21 -13.13 6.03
N PRO A 466 -0.62 -12.08 5.92
CA PRO A 466 -1.79 -12.03 5.02
C PRO A 466 -1.41 -12.37 3.58
N PHE A 467 -0.18 -12.10 3.17
CA PHE A 467 0.25 -12.44 1.84
C PHE A 467 0.40 -13.95 1.58
N LEU A 468 0.16 -14.81 2.57
CA LEU A 468 -0.15 -16.24 2.36
C LEU A 468 -1.53 -16.46 1.71
N VAL A 469 -2.51 -15.56 1.94
CA VAL A 469 -3.84 -15.60 1.30
C VAL A 469 -3.80 -14.94 -0.08
N HIS A 470 -2.90 -13.98 -0.32
CA HIS A 470 -2.82 -13.26 -1.59
C HIS A 470 -2.64 -14.15 -2.83
N PRO A 471 -1.91 -15.28 -2.81
CA PRO A 471 -1.98 -16.29 -3.86
C PRO A 471 -3.40 -16.69 -4.23
N LEU A 472 -4.24 -16.97 -3.24
CA LEU A 472 -5.64 -17.31 -3.46
C LEU A 472 -6.44 -16.12 -4.04
N VAL A 473 -6.21 -14.91 -3.51
CA VAL A 473 -6.86 -13.67 -3.98
C VAL A 473 -6.55 -13.40 -5.44
N PHE A 474 -5.27 -13.27 -5.76
CA PHE A 474 -4.82 -12.96 -7.11
C PHE A 474 -5.08 -14.11 -8.06
N PHE A 475 -5.10 -15.36 -7.56
CA PHE A 475 -5.54 -16.49 -8.37
C PHE A 475 -7.00 -16.36 -8.79
N MET A 476 -7.89 -16.01 -7.85
CA MET A 476 -9.30 -15.82 -8.16
C MET A 476 -9.56 -14.62 -9.06
N PHE A 477 -8.86 -13.50 -8.85
CA PHE A 477 -8.94 -12.37 -9.75
C PHE A 477 -8.36 -12.69 -11.13
N GLY A 478 -7.27 -13.46 -11.21
CA GLY A 478 -6.73 -13.98 -12.46
C GLY A 478 -7.77 -14.82 -13.22
N GLN A 479 -8.43 -15.78 -12.54
CA GLN A 479 -9.55 -16.53 -13.13
C GLN A 479 -10.72 -15.63 -13.54
N SER A 480 -11.01 -14.57 -12.78
CA SER A 480 -12.06 -13.62 -13.16
C SER A 480 -11.68 -12.89 -14.46
N MET A 481 -10.41 -12.53 -14.64
CA MET A 481 -9.91 -11.88 -15.85
C MET A 481 -9.92 -12.81 -17.08
N GLU A 482 -9.81 -14.12 -16.88
CA GLU A 482 -10.02 -15.12 -17.94
C GLU A 482 -11.50 -15.32 -18.30
N ARG A 483 -12.43 -14.89 -17.43
CA ARG A 483 -13.88 -15.03 -17.60
C ARG A 483 -14.58 -13.68 -17.76
N ASP A 484 -14.00 -12.79 -18.57
CA ASP A 484 -14.55 -11.45 -18.86
C ASP A 484 -14.89 -10.62 -17.61
N GLY A 485 -14.13 -10.81 -16.53
CA GLY A 485 -14.31 -10.13 -15.25
C GLY A 485 -15.22 -10.84 -14.25
N ALA A 486 -15.86 -11.95 -14.60
CA ALA A 486 -16.80 -12.65 -13.71
C ALA A 486 -16.08 -13.46 -12.62
N MET A 487 -16.27 -13.06 -11.36
CA MET A 487 -15.64 -13.68 -10.19
C MET A 487 -16.22 -15.07 -9.89
N PRO A 488 -15.39 -16.09 -9.55
CA PRO A 488 -15.87 -17.42 -9.16
C PRO A 488 -16.68 -17.43 -7.86
N ARG A 489 -18.03 -17.35 -7.96
CA ARG A 489 -18.93 -17.15 -6.81
C ARG A 489 -18.80 -18.17 -5.69
N ARG A 490 -18.80 -19.47 -6.04
CA ARG A 490 -18.75 -20.56 -5.04
C ARG A 490 -17.48 -20.51 -4.22
N ALA A 491 -16.34 -20.25 -4.88
CA ALA A 491 -15.06 -20.12 -4.21
C ALA A 491 -15.04 -18.90 -3.27
N ALA A 492 -15.55 -17.74 -3.73
CA ALA A 492 -15.62 -16.54 -2.91
C ALA A 492 -16.43 -16.76 -1.62
N TYR A 493 -17.60 -17.40 -1.73
CA TYR A 493 -18.44 -17.72 -0.57
C TYR A 493 -17.80 -18.75 0.36
N ALA A 494 -17.16 -19.78 -0.18
CA ALA A 494 -16.46 -20.79 0.63
C ALA A 494 -15.32 -20.15 1.44
N ILE A 495 -14.51 -19.29 0.82
CA ILE A 495 -13.40 -18.61 1.50
C ILE A 495 -13.92 -17.61 2.54
N ALA A 496 -14.99 -16.87 2.24
CA ALA A 496 -15.62 -16.00 3.22
C ALA A 496 -16.10 -16.78 4.47
N LEU A 497 -16.68 -17.97 4.27
CA LEU A 497 -17.11 -18.85 5.36
C LEU A 497 -15.91 -19.40 6.16
N ILE A 498 -14.84 -19.84 5.48
CA ILE A 498 -13.59 -20.27 6.14
C ILE A 498 -13.02 -19.12 6.97
N GLY A 499 -13.01 -17.90 6.42
CA GLY A 499 -12.58 -16.71 7.15
C GLY A 499 -13.42 -16.45 8.39
N LEU A 500 -14.75 -16.53 8.30
CA LEU A 500 -15.64 -16.36 9.45
C LEU A 500 -15.37 -17.40 10.55
N LEU A 501 -15.26 -18.68 10.18
CA LEU A 501 -14.97 -19.75 11.13
C LEU A 501 -13.59 -19.57 11.77
N GLY A 502 -12.59 -19.20 10.96
CA GLY A 502 -11.21 -18.99 11.42
C GLY A 502 -11.05 -17.75 12.30
N VAL A 503 -11.72 -16.64 11.99
CA VAL A 503 -11.78 -15.47 12.89
C VAL A 503 -12.43 -15.87 14.21
N THR A 504 -13.55 -16.58 14.17
CA THR A 504 -14.22 -17.06 15.38
C THR A 504 -13.29 -17.91 16.22
N TYR A 505 -12.56 -18.86 15.60
CA TYR A 505 -11.57 -19.67 16.29
C TYR A 505 -10.42 -18.84 16.89
N ALA A 506 -9.89 -17.88 16.13
CA ALA A 506 -8.79 -17.02 16.57
C ALA A 506 -9.15 -16.13 17.77
N LEU A 507 -10.44 -15.81 17.97
CA LEU A 507 -10.91 -15.04 19.13
C LEU A 507 -10.95 -15.86 20.44
N PHE A 508 -10.87 -17.19 20.37
CA PHE A 508 -10.88 -18.08 21.54
C PHE A 508 -9.53 -18.77 21.80
N MET A 509 -8.50 -18.41 21.03
CA MET A 509 -7.12 -18.85 21.22
C MET A 509 -6.35 -17.82 22.02
#